data_AF-A0A6N3DCY3-F1
#
_entry.id   AF-A0A6N3DCY3-F1
#
_cell.length_a   1.000
_cell.length_b   1.000
_cell.length_c   1.000
_cell.angle_alpha   90.00
_cell.angle_beta   90.00
_cell.angle_gamma   90.00
#
_symmetry.space_group_name_H-M   'P 1'
#
loop_
_entity.id
_entity.type
_entity.pdbx_description
1 polymer ?
#
loop_
_entity_poly.entity_id
_entity_poly.type
_entity_poly.pdbx_seq_one_letter_code
_entity_poly.pdbx_strand_id
1 'polypeptide(L)'
;MYQDTVQLYRLGFMDVKNTDLPMKLHRNTKLARVKKHKKNLGTSICQRPIDIDNRTEFGHWEIDTVIGEKTKDDNVLLTIVERKTRYAMF
;
A
#
# COMPACT_ATOMS: atom_id res chain seq x y z
N MET A 1 5.58 35.92 19.14
CA MET A 1 6.83 35.47 19.79
C MET A 1 7.51 34.31 19.06
N TYR A 2 6.93 33.09 18.99
CA TYR A 2 7.63 31.93 18.38
C TYR A 2 7.70 31.98 16.83
N GLN A 3 6.71 32.61 16.18
CA GLN A 3 6.75 32.85 14.73
C GLN A 3 7.84 33.86 14.36
N ASP A 4 7.98 34.91 15.17
CA ASP A 4 8.93 36.00 14.94
C ASP A 4 10.38 35.54 15.08
N THR A 5 10.67 34.65 16.06
CA THR A 5 12.02 34.09 16.24
C THR A 5 12.44 33.17 15.10
N VAL A 6 11.52 32.40 14.52
CA VAL A 6 11.80 31.58 13.33
C VAL A 6 12.08 32.45 12.11
N GLN A 7 11.38 33.58 11.99
CA GLN A 7 11.60 34.56 10.92
C GLN A 7 12.98 35.23 11.04
N LEU A 8 13.34 35.70 12.24
CA LEU A 8 14.62 36.36 12.52
C LEU A 8 15.82 35.42 12.35
N TYR A 9 15.66 34.14 12.74
CA TYR A 9 16.65 33.10 12.44
C TYR A 9 16.84 32.90 10.93
N ARG A 10 15.74 32.84 10.15
CA ARG A 10 15.82 32.66 8.69
C ARG A 10 16.54 33.80 7.99
N LEU A 11 16.48 35.00 8.56
CA LEU A 11 17.15 36.19 8.07
C LEU A 11 18.61 36.31 8.56
N GLY A 12 19.08 35.37 9.39
CA GLY A 12 20.48 35.31 9.86
C GLY A 12 20.81 36.27 11.02
N PHE A 13 19.80 36.85 11.68
CA PHE A 13 20.01 37.85 12.75
C PHE A 13 20.28 37.23 14.13
N MET A 14 20.32 35.91 14.26
CA MET A 14 20.56 35.22 15.53
C MET A 14 21.47 34.00 15.35
N ASP A 15 22.40 33.81 16.28
CA ASP A 15 23.29 32.64 16.36
C ASP A 15 22.58 31.48 17.07
N VAL A 16 21.67 30.82 16.35
CA VAL A 16 20.82 29.73 16.86
C VAL A 16 20.92 28.53 15.91
N LYS A 17 21.08 27.31 16.43
CA LYS A 17 21.17 26.09 15.62
C LYS A 17 19.79 25.47 15.43
N ASN A 18 19.66 24.60 14.41
CA ASN A 18 18.39 23.89 14.16
C ASN A 18 17.95 23.00 15.34
N THR A 19 18.91 22.51 16.15
CA THR A 19 18.66 21.72 17.37
C THR A 19 17.92 22.51 18.44
N ASP A 20 18.13 23.83 18.46
CA ASP A 20 17.60 24.73 19.48
C ASP A 20 16.15 25.14 19.18
N LEU A 21 15.64 24.75 18.00
CA LEU A 21 14.29 24.97 17.53
C LEU A 21 13.47 23.66 17.59
N PRO A 22 12.93 23.28 18.77
CA PRO A 22 12.31 21.96 18.97
C PRO A 22 11.15 21.67 18.00
N MET A 23 10.40 22.69 17.58
CA MET A 23 9.31 22.51 16.61
C MET A 23 9.80 22.28 15.17
N LYS A 24 11.04 22.65 14.83
CA LYS A 24 11.54 22.61 13.46
C LYS A 24 11.82 21.18 13.00
N LEU A 25 12.25 20.31 13.91
CA LEU A 25 12.52 18.90 13.61
C LEU A 25 11.23 18.07 13.43
N HIS A 26 10.14 18.46 14.09
CA HIS A 26 8.84 17.77 13.98
C HIS A 26 8.10 18.11 12.67
N ARG A 27 8.42 19.24 12.03
CA ARG A 27 7.77 19.64 10.78
C ARG A 27 8.24 18.75 9.63
N ASN A 28 7.29 18.09 8.98
CA ASN A 28 7.54 17.48 7.69
C ASN A 28 7.79 18.59 6.65
N THR A 29 9.00 18.68 6.13
CA THR A 29 9.41 19.65 5.11
C THR A 29 9.15 19.16 3.69
N LYS A 30 8.78 17.89 3.51
CA LYS A 30 8.53 17.32 2.19
C LYS A 30 7.24 17.86 1.61
N LEU A 31 7.29 18.34 0.38
CA LEU A 31 6.10 18.73 -0.37
C LEU A 31 5.19 17.51 -0.57
N ALA A 32 3.88 17.72 -0.43
CA ALA A 32 2.90 16.68 -0.74
C ALA A 32 3.04 16.27 -2.21
N ARG A 33 3.43 15.03 -2.46
CA ARG A 33 3.60 14.50 -3.81
C ARG A 33 2.28 13.91 -4.31
N VAL A 34 1.68 14.53 -5.33
CA VAL A 34 0.55 13.94 -6.04
C VAL A 34 1.06 12.85 -6.97
N LYS A 35 0.62 11.60 -6.75
CA LYS A 35 0.91 10.49 -7.66
C LYS A 35 0.02 10.62 -8.91
N LYS A 36 0.64 10.74 -10.09
CA LYS A 36 -0.07 10.82 -11.39
C LYS A 36 -0.92 9.58 -11.67
N HIS A 37 -0.42 8.40 -11.28
CA HIS A 37 -1.13 7.13 -11.44
C HIS A 37 -1.40 6.54 -10.06
N LYS A 38 -2.65 6.63 -9.60
CA LYS A 38 -3.13 5.88 -8.45
C LYS A 38 -3.62 4.52 -8.94
N LYS A 39 -3.28 3.44 -8.23
CA LYS A 39 -3.82 2.11 -8.52
C LYS A 39 -5.31 2.11 -8.18
N ASN A 40 -6.15 1.71 -9.12
CA ASN A 40 -7.55 1.39 -8.85
C ASN A 40 -7.56 -0.02 -8.26
N LEU A 41 -7.79 -0.14 -6.95
CA LEU A 41 -7.79 -1.42 -6.24
C LEU A 41 -9.06 -2.26 -6.48
N GLY A 42 -10.02 -1.71 -7.23
CA GLY A 42 -11.31 -2.34 -7.48
C GLY A 42 -12.22 -2.34 -6.26
N THR A 43 -13.32 -3.08 -6.37
CA THR A 43 -14.27 -3.35 -5.28
C THR A 43 -13.70 -4.39 -4.32
N SER A 44 -14.06 -4.26 -3.03
CA SER A 44 -13.67 -5.24 -2.02
C SER A 44 -14.30 -6.60 -2.34
N ILE A 45 -13.59 -7.69 -2.00
CA ILE A 45 -14.13 -9.06 -2.11
C ILE A 45 -15.42 -9.23 -1.30
N CYS A 46 -15.57 -8.48 -0.20
CA CYS A 46 -16.76 -8.55 0.64
C CYS A 46 -18.01 -7.95 -0.03
N GLN A 47 -17.83 -7.18 -1.10
CA GLN A 47 -18.94 -6.54 -1.84
C GLN A 47 -19.42 -7.39 -3.02
N ARG A 48 -18.83 -8.57 -3.23
CA ARG A 48 -19.27 -9.46 -4.31
C ARG A 48 -20.70 -9.97 -4.05
N PRO A 49 -21.52 -10.17 -5.11
CA PRO A 49 -22.84 -10.80 -4.97
C PRO A 49 -22.76 -12.15 -4.23
N ILE A 50 -23.74 -12.40 -3.36
CA ILE A 50 -23.81 -13.64 -2.56
C ILE A 50 -23.88 -14.88 -3.46
N ASP A 51 -24.47 -14.74 -4.64
CA ASP A 51 -24.73 -15.84 -5.58
C ASP A 51 -23.44 -16.49 -6.10
N ILE A 52 -22.32 -15.76 -6.09
CA ILE A 52 -21.00 -16.28 -6.48
C ILE A 52 -20.57 -17.44 -5.57
N ASP A 53 -20.99 -17.45 -4.31
CA ASP A 53 -20.68 -18.52 -3.37
C ASP A 53 -21.45 -19.80 -3.61
N ASN A 54 -22.54 -19.75 -4.38
CA ASN A 54 -23.30 -20.94 -4.77
C ASN A 54 -22.60 -21.79 -5.84
N ARG A 55 -21.59 -21.26 -6.55
CA ARG A 55 -20.77 -21.98 -7.55
C ARG A 55 -21.61 -22.70 -8.62
N THR A 56 -22.72 -22.09 -9.03
CA THR A 56 -23.73 -22.69 -9.93
C THR A 56 -23.39 -22.54 -11.41
N GLU A 57 -22.61 -21.53 -11.77
CA GLU A 57 -22.27 -21.17 -13.16
C GLU A 57 -20.86 -21.62 -13.56
N PHE A 58 -20.69 -22.01 -14.83
CA PHE A 58 -19.40 -22.38 -15.39
C PHE A 58 -18.64 -21.14 -15.83
N GLY A 59 -17.31 -21.17 -15.72
CA GLY A 59 -16.42 -20.10 -16.22
C GLY A 59 -15.91 -19.16 -15.14
N HIS A 60 -16.18 -19.47 -13.87
CA HIS A 60 -15.56 -18.80 -12.74
C HIS A 60 -14.29 -19.53 -12.32
N TRP A 61 -13.15 -18.85 -12.39
CA TRP A 61 -11.85 -19.41 -12.03
C TRP A 61 -11.28 -18.75 -10.78
N GLU A 62 -10.76 -19.56 -9.87
CA GLU A 62 -9.98 -19.14 -8.70
C GLU A 62 -8.49 -19.40 -8.97
N ILE A 63 -7.64 -18.49 -8.53
CA ILE A 63 -6.19 -18.60 -8.67
C ILE A 63 -5.58 -18.41 -7.29
N ASP A 64 -4.93 -19.45 -6.78
CA ASP A 64 -4.22 -19.44 -5.52
C ASP A 64 -2.73 -19.65 -5.72
N THR A 65 -1.94 -19.17 -4.78
CA THR A 65 -0.48 -19.31 -4.81
C THR A 65 0.03 -19.77 -3.46
N VAL A 66 0.72 -20.90 -3.44
CA VAL A 66 1.39 -21.44 -2.25
C VAL A 66 2.88 -21.19 -2.37
N ILE A 67 3.43 -20.52 -1.36
CA ILE A 67 4.87 -20.25 -1.24
C ILE A 67 5.43 -21.17 -0.16
N GLY A 68 6.42 -21.99 -0.53
CA GLY A 68 7.15 -22.85 0.41
C GLY A 68 8.04 -22.05 1.39
N GLU A 69 8.72 -22.76 2.30
CA GLU A 69 9.70 -22.16 3.20
C GLU A 69 10.80 -21.46 2.40
N LYS A 70 11.02 -20.17 2.70
CA LYS A 70 11.75 -19.24 1.82
C LYS A 70 13.27 -19.41 1.83
N THR A 71 13.82 -19.97 0.77
CA THR A 71 15.11 -19.62 0.18
C THR A 71 14.88 -18.74 -1.06
N LYS A 72 15.87 -17.93 -1.43
CA LYS A 72 15.73 -16.86 -2.44
C LYS A 72 15.35 -17.33 -3.85
N ASP A 73 15.45 -18.64 -4.11
CA ASP A 73 15.28 -19.27 -5.42
C ASP A 73 14.13 -20.30 -5.44
N ASP A 74 13.20 -20.25 -4.48
CA ASP A 74 12.16 -21.28 -4.39
C ASP A 74 11.06 -21.15 -5.43
N ASN A 75 10.69 -22.33 -5.96
CA ASN A 75 9.55 -22.50 -6.83
C ASN A 75 8.25 -22.20 -6.09
N VAL A 76 7.34 -21.53 -6.78
CA VAL A 76 6.01 -21.19 -6.30
C VAL A 76 5.01 -22.13 -6.95
N LEU A 77 4.10 -22.72 -6.16
CA LEU A 77 3.01 -23.52 -6.69
C LEU A 77 1.81 -22.60 -6.97
N LEU A 78 1.43 -22.51 -8.24
CA LEU A 78 0.25 -21.79 -8.69
C LEU A 78 -0.86 -22.80 -8.95
N THR A 79 -2.03 -22.59 -8.35
CA THR A 79 -3.19 -23.45 -8.56
C THR A 79 -4.31 -22.64 -9.20
N ILE A 80 -4.83 -23.11 -10.32
CA ILE A 80 -5.98 -22.50 -11.01
C ILE A 80 -7.14 -23.49 -11.00
N VAL A 81 -8.27 -23.11 -10.40
CA VAL A 81 -9.42 -24.00 -10.18
C VAL A 81 -10.70 -23.40 -10.73
N GLU A 82 -11.42 -24.16 -11.56
CA GLU A 82 -12.76 -23.77 -12.00
C GLU A 82 -13.78 -24.09 -10.88
N ARG A 83 -14.56 -23.09 -10.45
CA ARG A 83 -15.35 -23.16 -9.20
C ARG A 83 -16.50 -24.17 -9.24
N LYS A 84 -17.11 -24.42 -10.40
CA LYS A 84 -18.28 -25.31 -10.54
C LYS A 84 -17.87 -26.77 -10.67
N THR A 85 -17.04 -27.06 -11.65
CA THR A 85 -16.54 -28.39 -12.02
C THR A 85 -15.41 -28.87 -11.12
N ARG A 86 -14.77 -27.96 -10.37
CA ARG A 86 -13.59 -28.24 -9.52
C ARG A 86 -12.40 -28.78 -10.32
N TYR A 87 -12.39 -28.53 -11.63
CA TYR A 87 -11.26 -28.84 -12.48
C TYR A 87 -10.07 -27.95 -12.08
N ALA A 88 -8.93 -28.58 -11.78
CA ALA A 88 -7.74 -27.91 -11.29
C ALA A 88 -6.56 -28.08 -12.26
N MET A 89 -5.81 -27.00 -12.46
CA MET A 89 -4.49 -26.96 -13.10
C MET A 89 -3.46 -26.51 -12.06
N PHE A 90 -2.30 -27.16 -12.04
CA PHE A 90 -1.20 -26.93 -11.09
C PHE A 90 0.13 -26.85 -11.84
#